data_AF-A0A936GHC2-F1
#
_entry.id   AF-A0A936GHC2-F1
#
_cell.length_a   1.000
_cell.length_b   1.000
_cell.length_c   1.000
_cell.angle_alpha   90.00
_cell.angle_beta   90.00
_cell.angle_gamma   90.00
#
_symmetry.space_group_name_H-M   'P 1'
#
loop_
_entity.id
_entity.type
_entity.pdbx_description
1 polymer ?
#
loop_
_entity_poly.entity_id
_entity_poly.type
_entity_poly.pdbx_seq_one_letter_code
_entity_poly.pdbx_strand_id
1 'polypeptide(L)'
;MNSPCELADVVRLFGNELSENEKLKPLQIKVMNKILQCRTAVLGGHKEVCDCCGSVRYRYNSCGDRHCPKCQAAKQAFGLTI
;
A
#
# COMPACT_ATOMS: atom_id res chain seq x y z
N MET A 1 16.12 -10.22 10.39
CA MET A 1 15.44 -9.49 9.29
C MET A 1 14.18 -8.88 9.86
N ASN A 2 14.25 -7.64 10.35
CA ASN A 2 13.06 -6.91 10.77
C ASN A 2 12.56 -6.15 9.55
N SER A 3 11.70 -6.78 8.76
CA SER A 3 10.88 -6.01 7.83
C SER A 3 10.12 -4.98 8.67
N PRO A 4 10.16 -3.68 8.33
CA PRO A 4 9.43 -2.69 9.10
C PRO A 4 7.94 -3.05 9.07
N CYS A 5 7.34 -3.19 10.26
CA CYS A 5 5.89 -3.37 10.38
C CYS A 5 5.19 -2.21 9.69
N GLU A 6 4.44 -2.50 8.63
CA GLU A 6 3.68 -1.51 7.88
C GLU A 6 2.34 -1.26 8.56
N LEU A 7 1.74 -0.08 8.31
CA LEU A 7 0.37 0.20 8.74
C LEU A 7 -0.63 -0.87 8.23
N ALA A 8 -0.38 -1.44 7.04
CA ALA A 8 -1.21 -2.52 6.53
C ALA A 8 -1.14 -3.79 7.41
N ASP A 9 -0.01 -4.06 8.07
CA ASP A 9 0.13 -5.20 8.99
C ASP A 9 -0.72 -4.98 10.24
N VAL A 10 -0.66 -3.79 10.83
CA VAL A 10 -1.51 -3.41 11.97
C VAL A 10 -3.00 -3.51 11.61
N VAL A 11 -3.39 -3.00 10.44
CA VAL A 11 -4.79 -3.07 9.98
C VAL A 11 -5.24 -4.52 9.74
N ARG A 12 -4.36 -5.42 9.25
CA ARG A 12 -4.72 -6.84 9.10
C ARG A 12 -4.96 -7.52 10.45
N LEU A 13 -4.19 -7.16 11.46
CA LEU A 13 -4.29 -7.76 12.80
C LEU A 13 -5.51 -7.23 13.58
N PHE A 14 -5.75 -5.92 13.54
CA PHE A 14 -6.72 -5.27 14.44
C PHE A 14 -7.93 -4.65 13.70
N GLY A 15 -7.93 -4.60 12.37
CA GLY A 15 -8.93 -3.87 11.60
C GLY A 15 -10.34 -4.47 11.69
N ASN A 16 -10.45 -5.80 11.86
CA ASN A 16 -11.74 -6.45 12.04
C ASN A 16 -12.36 -6.08 13.40
N GLU A 17 -11.60 -6.29 14.48
CA GLU A 17 -12.01 -5.95 15.84
C GLU A 17 -12.37 -4.46 15.97
N LEU A 18 -11.58 -3.57 15.35
CA LEU A 18 -11.88 -2.14 15.30
C LEU A 18 -13.22 -1.86 14.59
N SER A 19 -13.50 -2.56 13.49
CA SER A 19 -14.74 -2.35 12.72
C SER A 19 -15.99 -2.87 13.42
N GLU A 20 -15.83 -3.89 14.26
CA GLU A 20 -16.92 -4.50 15.04
C GLU A 20 -17.23 -3.69 16.30
N ASN A 21 -16.20 -3.17 16.97
CA ASN A 21 -16.35 -2.47 18.25
C ASN A 21 -16.57 -0.96 18.12
N GLU A 22 -16.12 -0.34 17.03
CA GLU A 22 -16.21 1.10 16.81
C GLU A 22 -17.10 1.47 15.62
N LYS A 23 -17.82 2.59 15.73
CA LYS A 23 -18.58 3.16 14.61
C LYS A 23 -17.66 3.92 13.66
N LEU A 24 -17.00 3.19 12.77
CA LEU A 24 -16.18 3.78 11.71
C LEU A 24 -17.03 4.51 10.66
N LYS A 25 -16.62 5.73 10.31
CA LYS A 25 -17.21 6.48 9.20
C LYS A 25 -16.95 5.74 7.88
N PRO A 26 -17.84 5.83 6.87
CA PRO A 26 -17.64 5.18 5.57
C PRO A 26 -16.29 5.51 4.92
N LEU A 27 -15.80 6.75 5.09
CA LEU A 27 -14.49 7.16 4.60
C LEU A 27 -13.33 6.41 5.28
N GLN A 28 -13.42 6.15 6.59
CA GLN A 28 -12.39 5.43 7.33
C GLN A 28 -12.31 3.98 6.87
N ILE A 29 -13.45 3.29 6.72
CA ILE A 29 -13.51 1.93 6.18
C ILE A 29 -12.91 1.88 4.76
N LYS A 30 -13.26 2.85 3.91
CA LYS A 30 -12.72 2.96 2.54
C LYS A 30 -11.19 3.13 2.54
N VAL A 31 -10.66 4.02 3.37
CA VAL A 31 -9.21 4.25 3.48
C VAL A 31 -8.50 3.00 4.01
N MET A 32 -9.08 2.34 5.02
CA MET A 32 -8.54 1.11 5.58
C MET A 32 -8.41 0.00 4.53
N ASN A 33 -9.46 -0.23 3.73
CA ASN A 33 -9.44 -1.18 2.63
C ASN A 33 -8.39 -0.83 1.56
N LYS A 34 -8.24 0.46 1.22
CA LYS A 34 -7.19 0.90 0.29
C LYS A 34 -5.78 0.68 0.84
N ILE A 35 -5.56 0.86 2.15
CA ILE A 35 -4.27 0.59 2.78
C ILE A 35 -3.94 -0.91 2.69
N LEU A 36 -4.91 -1.78 2.97
CA LEU A 36 -4.75 -3.23 2.89
C LEU A 36 -4.38 -3.72 1.48
N GLN A 37 -4.98 -3.13 0.45
CA GLN A 37 -4.77 -3.53 -0.95
C GLN A 37 -3.55 -2.87 -1.61
N CYS A 38 -2.98 -1.83 -1.00
CA CYS A 38 -1.91 -1.05 -1.61
C CYS A 38 -0.65 -1.89 -1.87
N ARG A 39 -0.15 -1.87 -3.12
CA ARG A 39 1.02 -2.64 -3.57
C ARG A 39 0.84 -4.15 -3.43
N THR A 40 -0.37 -4.64 -3.67
CA THR A 40 -0.69 -6.08 -3.71
C THR A 40 -1.21 -6.46 -5.10
N ALA A 41 -1.26 -7.76 -5.38
CA ALA A 41 -1.81 -8.30 -6.63
C ALA A 41 -3.28 -7.89 -6.88
N VAL A 42 -4.04 -7.54 -5.83
CA VAL A 42 -5.44 -7.09 -5.93
C VAL A 42 -5.59 -5.86 -6.83
N LEU A 43 -4.59 -4.97 -6.83
CA LEU A 43 -4.62 -3.76 -7.66
C LEU A 43 -3.94 -3.94 -9.03
N GLY A 44 -3.56 -5.17 -9.37
CA GLY A 44 -2.75 -5.47 -10.54
C GLY A 44 -1.32 -4.94 -10.43
N GLY A 45 -0.57 -5.08 -11.52
CA GLY A 45 0.82 -4.68 -11.59
C GLY A 45 1.45 -5.01 -12.92
N HIS A 46 2.76 -4.79 -13.00
CA HIS A 46 3.54 -4.98 -14.21
C HIS A 46 4.75 -5.88 -13.94
N LYS A 47 5.09 -6.70 -14.94
CA LYS A 47 6.32 -7.48 -14.98
C LYS A 47 7.37 -6.62 -15.68
N GLU A 48 8.42 -6.27 -14.97
CA GLU A 48 9.60 -5.60 -15.49
C GLU A 48 10.67 -6.65 -15.75
N VAL A 49 11.26 -6.63 -16.95
CA VAL A 49 12.39 -7.48 -17.32
C VAL A 49 13.56 -6.56 -17.57
N CYS A 50 14.71 -6.84 -16.96
CA CYS A 50 15.93 -6.08 -17.22
C CYS A 50 16.50 -6.51 -18.57
N ASP A 51 16.67 -5.56 -19.49
CA ASP A 51 17.20 -5.84 -20.83
C ASP A 51 18.68 -6.28 -20.80
N CYS A 52 19.44 -5.94 -19.76
CA CYS A 52 20.86 -6.27 -19.67
C CYS A 52 21.13 -7.65 -19.05
N CYS A 53 20.33 -8.11 -18.10
CA CYS A 53 20.59 -9.35 -17.36
C CYS A 53 19.41 -10.32 -17.29
N GLY A 54 18.26 -9.98 -17.89
CA GLY A 54 17.07 -10.81 -17.89
C GLY A 54 16.35 -10.90 -16.54
N SER A 55 16.81 -10.20 -15.49
CA SER A 55 16.18 -10.27 -14.17
C SER A 55 14.74 -9.80 -14.22
N VAL A 56 13.83 -10.56 -13.63
CA VAL A 56 12.40 -10.24 -13.57
C VAL A 56 12.06 -9.60 -12.23
N ARG A 57 11.32 -8.49 -12.26
CA ARG A 57 10.74 -7.85 -11.08
C ARG A 57 9.25 -7.64 -11.29
N TYR A 58 8.47 -7.88 -10.24
CA TYR A 58 7.04 -7.58 -10.25
C TYR A 58 6.80 -6.30 -9.45
N ARG A 59 6.11 -5.34 -10.07
CA ARG A 59 5.67 -4.12 -9.39
C ARG A 59 4.16 -4.05 -9.36
N TYR A 60 3.59 -4.02 -8.16
CA TYR A 60 2.16 -3.84 -7.97
C TYR A 60 1.77 -2.36 -7.92
N ASN A 61 0.55 -2.05 -8.36
CA ASN A 61 0.02 -0.69 -8.37
C ASN A 61 -0.25 -0.18 -6.95
N SER A 62 -0.08 1.13 -6.75
CA SER A 62 -0.42 1.80 -5.48
C SER A 62 -1.92 2.12 -5.40
N CYS A 63 -2.50 2.17 -4.20
CA CYS A 63 -3.92 2.51 -4.04
C CYS A 63 -4.27 3.99 -4.31
N GLY A 64 -3.27 4.86 -4.50
CA GLY A 64 -3.44 6.27 -4.85
C GLY A 64 -4.03 7.17 -3.76
N ASP A 65 -4.35 6.62 -2.57
CA ASP A 65 -4.95 7.40 -1.49
C ASP A 65 -3.92 8.26 -0.74
N ARG A 66 -4.25 9.53 -0.50
CA ARG A 66 -3.36 10.47 0.20
C ARG A 66 -3.11 10.10 1.67
N HIS A 67 -4.01 9.33 2.28
CA HIS A 67 -3.86 8.89 3.67
C HIS A 67 -3.07 7.57 3.79
N CYS A 68 -2.74 6.91 2.67
CA CYS A 68 -1.91 5.72 2.69
C CYS A 68 -0.43 6.12 2.85
N PRO A 69 0.26 5.70 3.94
CA PRO A 69 1.65 6.10 4.18
C PRO A 69 2.60 5.70 3.04
N LYS A 70 2.37 4.54 2.41
CA LYS A 70 3.15 4.09 1.24
C LYS A 70 3.00 5.03 0.04
N CYS A 71 1.78 5.52 -0.21
CA CYS A 71 1.51 6.43 -1.32
C CYS A 71 2.04 7.84 -1.03
N GLN A 72 1.96 8.29 0.23
CA GLN A 72 2.47 9.60 0.64
C GLN A 72 4.00 9.63 0.65
N ALA A 73 4.67 8.58 1.11
CA ALA A 73 6.13 8.44 1.02
C ALA A 73 6.64 8.43 -0.43
N ALA A 74 5.96 7.70 -1.33
CA ALA A 74 6.31 7.70 -2.75
C ALA A 74 6.20 9.09 -3.40
N LYS A 75 5.21 9.91 -3.00
CA LYS A 75 5.10 11.30 -3.47
C LYS A 75 6.25 12.18 -2.98
N GLN A 76 6.71 11.97 -1.74
CA GLN A 76 7.85 12.74 -1.20
C GLN A 76 9.19 12.34 -1.85
N ALA A 77 9.38 11.06 -2.17
CA ALA A 77 10.59 10.57 -2.84
C ALA A 77 10.74 11.06 -4.28
N PHE A 78 9.65 11.45 -4.94
CA PHE A 78 9.66 12.04 -6.28
C PHE A 78 9.85 13.58 -6.28
N GLY A 79 10.11 14.18 -5.12
CA GLY A 79 10.43 15.61 -4.95
C GLY A 79 11.86 15.99 -5.35
N LEU A 80 12.40 15.39 -6.41
CA LEU A 80 13.48 16.04 -7.18
C LEU A 80 12.80 16.96 -8.17
N THR A 81 12.56 18.18 -7.70
CA THR A 81 12.22 19.36 -8.49
C THR A 81 13.11 19.41 -9.73
N ILE A 82 12.50 19.34 -10.91
CA ILE A 82 13.04 19.96 -12.12
C ILE A 82 12.90 21.47 -12.00
#